data_AF-A0A518B748-F1
#
_entry.id   AF-A0A518B748-F1
#
_cell.length_a   1.000
_cell.length_b   1.000
_cell.length_c   1.000
_cell.angle_alpha   90.00
_cell.angle_beta   90.00
_cell.angle_gamma   90.00
#
_symmetry.space_group_name_H-M   'P 1'
#
loop_
_entity.id
_entity.type
_entity.pdbx_description
1 polymer ?
#
loop_
_entity_poly.entity_id
_entity_poly.type
_entity_poly.pdbx_seq_one_letter_code
_entity_poly.pdbx_strand_id
1 'polypeptide(L)'
;MFDPVRFLVQIARKSAQLMAGWGVCVFCAGCASAPTLHGDERIVPGAAFEKVGVLDFRRDGIAEYREMVQPGDLIVNYMRLGRAAKKRQWLHAILPHGHSMIVLDPDDPEGLLECRFRGMRRISPEELGEYSFNTVYRLRDARHLDLERLEQFARVGCGRCGDYSFRSWLGFNGDLSPSQPKEILPSYTCSTMVAAAYHYAGVTLDVAHRNRVVTPLDLVRSSSHPNEVAIETEASSLAGAPDRLAR
;
A
#
# COMPACT_ATOMS: atom_id res chain seq x y z
N MET A 1 13.10 -15.15 -25.94
CA MET A 1 13.26 -13.71 -25.62
C MET A 1 11.90 -13.19 -25.20
N PHE A 2 11.73 -12.79 -23.94
CA PHE A 2 10.46 -12.30 -23.39
C PHE A 2 10.16 -10.92 -23.96
N ASP A 3 8.96 -10.71 -24.49
CA ASP A 3 8.49 -9.43 -25.03
C ASP A 3 7.56 -8.76 -24.00
N PRO A 4 8.09 -7.82 -23.20
CA PRO A 4 7.31 -7.15 -22.16
C PRO A 4 6.13 -6.37 -22.73
N VAL A 5 6.21 -5.87 -23.98
CA VAL A 5 5.11 -5.14 -24.63
C VAL A 5 3.95 -6.09 -24.92
N ARG A 6 4.24 -7.29 -25.41
CA ARG A 6 3.22 -8.29 -25.76
C ARG A 6 2.48 -8.81 -24.53
N PHE A 7 3.19 -8.99 -23.41
CA PHE A 7 2.61 -9.39 -22.13
C PHE A 7 1.71 -8.30 -21.55
N LEU A 8 2.18 -7.05 -21.60
CA LEU A 8 1.43 -5.87 -21.17
C LEU A 8 0.16 -5.63 -22.00
N VAL A 9 0.22 -5.88 -23.31
CA VAL A 9 -0.96 -5.89 -24.20
C VAL A 9 -1.95 -6.99 -23.83
N GLN A 10 -1.48 -8.16 -23.38
CA GLN A 10 -2.36 -9.25 -22.93
C GLN A 10 -3.05 -8.92 -21.60
N ILE A 11 -2.35 -8.32 -20.63
CA ILE A 11 -2.95 -7.83 -19.38
C ILE A 11 -3.98 -6.73 -19.67
N ALA A 12 -3.64 -5.77 -20.54
CA ALA A 12 -4.55 -4.71 -20.94
C ALA A 12 -5.79 -5.28 -21.64
N ARG A 13 -5.64 -6.30 -22.51
CA ARG A 13 -6.77 -7.00 -23.15
C ARG A 13 -7.67 -7.72 -22.14
N LYS A 14 -7.09 -8.45 -21.17
CA LYS A 14 -7.88 -9.12 -20.12
C LYS A 14 -8.59 -8.12 -19.21
N SER A 15 -7.94 -7.02 -18.88
CA SER A 15 -8.53 -5.92 -18.10
C SER A 15 -9.63 -5.20 -18.87
N ALA A 16 -9.44 -4.97 -20.18
CA ALA A 16 -10.45 -4.41 -21.05
C ALA A 16 -11.65 -5.35 -21.25
N GLN A 17 -11.44 -6.68 -21.27
CA GLN A 17 -12.52 -7.67 -21.29
C GLN A 17 -13.33 -7.68 -19.97
N LEU A 18 -12.65 -7.51 -18.83
CA LEU A 18 -13.32 -7.34 -17.53
C LEU A 18 -14.14 -6.04 -17.46
N MET A 19 -13.63 -4.96 -18.07
CA MET A 19 -14.32 -3.66 -18.15
C MET A 19 -15.43 -3.64 -19.22
N ALA A 20 -15.32 -4.42 -20.28
CA ALA A 20 -16.35 -4.57 -21.31
C ALA A 20 -17.59 -5.34 -20.80
N GLY A 21 -17.43 -6.19 -19.77
CA GLY A 21 -18.56 -6.78 -19.04
C GLY A 21 -19.39 -5.77 -18.24
N TRP A 22 -18.94 -4.52 -18.15
CA TRP A 22 -19.59 -3.41 -17.45
C TRP A 22 -20.10 -2.31 -18.41
N GLY A 23 -20.14 -2.58 -19.72
CA GLY A 23 -20.48 -1.57 -20.72
C GLY A 23 -21.85 -1.75 -21.35
N VAL A 24 -22.87 -1.05 -20.82
CA VAL A 24 -23.92 -0.46 -21.66
C VAL A 24 -24.25 0.95 -21.13
N CYS A 25 -24.21 1.93 -22.04
CA CYS A 25 -24.43 3.38 -21.88
C CYS A 25 -23.25 4.11 -21.21
N VAL A 26 -22.58 5.09 -21.82
CA VAL A 26 -23.11 6.26 -22.53
C VAL A 26 -22.06 6.76 -23.54
N PHE A 27 -22.44 6.85 -24.80
CA PHE A 27 -21.82 7.74 -25.78
C PHE A 27 -22.92 8.71 -26.23
N CYS A 28 -23.10 9.80 -25.50
CA CYS A 28 -23.79 11.00 -25.97
C CYS A 28 -23.04 12.21 -25.40
N ALA A 29 -22.67 13.10 -26.32
CA ALA A 29 -21.96 14.34 -26.07
C ALA A 29 -22.80 15.32 -25.23
N GLY A 30 -22.11 16.14 -24.44
CA GLY A 30 -22.70 17.29 -23.76
C GLY A 30 -22.48 17.24 -22.24
N CYS A 31 -21.52 18.02 -21.75
CA CYS A 31 -21.39 18.41 -20.34
C CYS A 31 -21.61 17.29 -19.31
N ALA A 32 -20.97 16.13 -19.51
CA ALA A 32 -20.93 15.09 -18.50
C ALA A 32 -19.75 15.37 -17.56
N SER A 33 -20.06 15.77 -16.34
CA SER A 33 -19.20 15.64 -15.16
C SER A 33 -18.31 14.41 -15.29
N ALA A 34 -17.00 14.57 -15.10
CA ALA A 34 -16.06 13.46 -15.07
C ALA A 34 -16.70 12.32 -14.26
N PRO A 35 -16.75 11.07 -14.79
CA PRO A 35 -17.35 9.97 -14.06
C PRO A 35 -16.73 9.97 -12.67
N THR A 36 -17.59 9.94 -11.65
CA THR A 36 -17.23 9.72 -10.24
C THR A 36 -16.58 8.35 -10.13
N LEU A 37 -15.33 8.26 -10.60
CA LEU A 37 -14.37 7.17 -10.40
C LEU A 37 -13.79 7.20 -8.98
N HIS A 38 -14.31 8.09 -8.12
CA HIS A 38 -14.45 7.81 -6.69
C HIS A 38 -15.73 7.01 -6.51
N GLY A 39 -15.72 5.80 -7.10
CA GLY A 39 -16.76 4.83 -6.83
C GLY A 39 -16.92 4.75 -5.32
N ASP A 40 -18.16 4.86 -4.90
CA ASP A 40 -18.65 4.60 -3.56
C ASP A 40 -18.07 3.25 -3.13
N GLU A 41 -16.85 3.26 -2.58
CA GLU A 41 -16.20 2.10 -2.02
C GLU A 41 -17.04 1.76 -0.82
N ARG A 42 -18.08 0.95 -1.06
CA ARG A 42 -18.87 0.35 -0.02
C ARG A 42 -17.88 -0.36 0.87
N ILE A 43 -17.62 0.25 2.03
CA ILE A 43 -16.79 -0.31 3.08
C ILE A 43 -17.37 -1.69 3.33
N VAL A 44 -16.56 -2.71 3.04
CA VAL A 44 -16.98 -4.09 3.23
C VAL A 44 -17.12 -4.29 4.74
N PRO A 45 -18.26 -4.78 5.26
CA PRO A 45 -18.37 -5.12 6.66
C PRO A 45 -17.21 -6.03 7.08
N GLY A 46 -16.48 -5.64 8.13
CA GLY A 46 -15.30 -6.37 8.60
C GLY A 46 -13.96 -5.96 7.97
N ALA A 47 -13.92 -4.96 7.07
CA ALA A 47 -12.66 -4.41 6.59
C ALA A 47 -11.84 -3.81 7.75
N ALA A 48 -10.54 -4.11 7.76
CA ALA A 48 -9.55 -3.62 8.73
C ALA A 48 -9.45 -2.10 8.74
N PHE A 49 -9.68 -1.49 7.58
CA PHE A 49 -9.47 -0.08 7.34
C PHE A 49 -10.80 0.67 7.26
N GLU A 50 -10.77 1.91 7.73
CA GLU A 50 -11.78 2.92 7.43
C GLU A 50 -11.19 4.06 6.61
N LYS A 51 -12.01 4.62 5.73
CA LYS A 51 -11.60 5.74 4.89
C LYS A 51 -11.67 7.03 5.72
N VAL A 52 -10.53 7.69 5.87
CA VAL A 52 -10.42 8.96 6.60
C VAL A 52 -10.75 10.14 5.68
N GLY A 53 -10.21 10.12 4.46
CA GLY A 53 -10.40 11.23 3.53
C GLY A 53 -9.68 11.02 2.20
N VAL A 54 -9.72 12.05 1.36
CA VAL A 54 -9.03 12.10 0.08
C VAL A 54 -8.25 13.41 0.02
N LEU A 55 -6.94 13.31 -0.15
CA LEU A 55 -6.05 14.45 -0.34
C LEU A 55 -5.95 14.79 -1.83
N ASP A 56 -6.17 16.07 -2.15
CA ASP A 56 -6.02 16.63 -3.49
C ASP A 56 -4.90 17.67 -3.52
N PHE A 57 -3.70 17.22 -3.88
CA PHE A 57 -2.49 18.05 -3.98
C PHE A 57 -2.51 19.07 -5.13
N ARG A 58 -3.64 19.26 -5.82
CA ARG A 58 -3.87 20.42 -6.70
C ARG A 58 -4.27 21.69 -5.91
N ARG A 59 -4.53 21.56 -4.60
CA ARG A 59 -4.81 22.63 -3.63
C ARG A 59 -3.67 22.69 -2.59
N ASP A 60 -3.95 23.20 -1.39
CA ASP A 60 -3.03 23.22 -0.23
C ASP A 60 -2.84 21.82 0.40
N GLY A 61 -2.53 20.81 -0.42
CA GLY A 61 -2.56 19.39 -0.04
C GLY A 61 -1.58 19.00 1.07
N ILE A 62 -0.51 19.77 1.29
CA ILE A 62 0.43 19.53 2.40
C ILE A 62 -0.18 19.94 3.75
N ALA A 63 -0.91 21.04 3.81
CA ALA A 63 -1.59 21.44 5.04
C ALA A 63 -2.68 20.42 5.39
N GLU A 64 -3.51 20.05 4.40
CA GLU A 64 -4.52 19.01 4.56
C GLU A 64 -3.91 17.66 4.97
N TYR A 65 -2.75 17.30 4.41
CA TYR A 65 -2.01 16.08 4.77
C TYR A 65 -1.64 16.08 6.26
N ARG A 66 -1.01 17.16 6.75
CA ARG A 66 -0.54 17.25 8.15
C ARG A 66 -1.69 17.23 9.16
N GLU A 67 -2.85 17.76 8.80
CA GLU A 67 -4.03 17.76 9.69
C GLU A 67 -4.76 16.40 9.71
N MET A 68 -4.74 15.67 8.60
CA MET A 68 -5.56 14.46 8.42
C MET A 68 -4.83 13.17 8.79
N VAL A 69 -3.54 13.11 8.47
CA VAL A 69 -2.76 11.88 8.39
C VAL A 69 -2.06 11.56 9.71
N GLN A 70 -2.01 10.28 10.08
CA GLN A 70 -1.35 9.77 11.28
C GLN A 70 -0.35 8.66 10.94
N PRO A 71 0.68 8.42 11.78
CA PRO A 71 1.53 7.25 11.67
C PRO A 71 0.72 5.95 11.57
N GLY A 72 1.12 5.07 10.65
CA GLY A 72 0.43 3.81 10.39
C GLY A 72 -0.75 3.90 9.42
N ASP A 73 -1.14 5.10 8.96
CA ASP A 73 -2.17 5.24 7.93
C ASP A 73 -1.69 4.64 6.59
N LEU A 74 -2.63 4.00 5.89
CA LEU A 74 -2.46 3.48 4.54
C LEU A 74 -2.91 4.55 3.54
N ILE A 75 -2.02 4.94 2.63
CA ILE A 75 -2.37 5.81 1.51
C ILE A 75 -2.46 4.97 0.24
N VAL A 76 -3.60 5.06 -0.44
CA VAL A 76 -3.80 4.42 -1.74
C VAL A 76 -3.97 5.49 -2.81
N ASN A 77 -3.11 5.44 -3.83
CA ASN A 77 -3.05 6.47 -4.85
C ASN A 77 -3.72 6.01 -6.14
N TYR A 78 -4.38 6.96 -6.81
CA TYR A 78 -4.90 6.78 -8.16
C TYR A 78 -4.30 7.80 -9.12
N MET A 79 -3.99 7.35 -10.33
CA MET A 79 -3.49 8.21 -11.39
C MET A 79 -4.41 8.17 -12.60
N ARG A 80 -4.98 9.32 -12.96
CA ARG A 80 -5.75 9.46 -14.20
C ARG A 80 -4.86 9.20 -15.42
N LEU A 81 -5.45 8.58 -16.45
CA LEU A 81 -4.76 8.19 -17.68
C LEU A 81 -3.93 9.31 -18.32
N GLY A 82 -4.47 10.54 -18.40
CA GLY A 82 -3.74 11.68 -18.97
C GLY A 82 -2.47 12.04 -18.20
N ARG A 83 -2.50 11.96 -16.86
CA ARG A 83 -1.33 12.22 -16.01
C ARG A 83 -0.33 11.05 -16.07
N ALA A 84 -0.84 9.82 -16.03
CA ALA A 84 -0.03 8.62 -16.19
C ALA A 84 0.71 8.58 -17.53
N ALA A 85 0.04 8.97 -18.63
CA ALA A 85 0.65 9.08 -19.95
C ALA A 85 1.78 10.12 -19.97
N LYS A 86 1.54 11.33 -19.41
CA LYS A 86 2.55 12.40 -19.32
C LYS A 86 3.79 11.96 -18.54
N LYS A 87 3.61 11.16 -17.49
CA LYS A 87 4.68 10.63 -16.62
C LYS A 87 5.24 9.28 -17.09
N ARG A 88 4.78 8.73 -18.22
CA ARG A 88 5.14 7.39 -18.74
C ARG A 88 4.88 6.25 -17.74
N GLN A 89 3.87 6.44 -16.89
CA GLN A 89 3.47 5.59 -15.77
C GLN A 89 2.11 4.92 -16.05
N TRP A 90 1.86 4.53 -17.30
CA TRP A 90 0.55 4.10 -17.81
C TRP A 90 -0.09 2.92 -17.03
N LEU A 91 0.73 2.07 -16.40
CA LEU A 91 0.27 1.00 -15.50
C LEU A 91 -0.58 1.51 -14.33
N HIS A 92 -0.23 2.69 -13.78
CA HIS A 92 -0.96 3.31 -12.67
C HIS A 92 -2.35 3.83 -13.06
N ALA A 93 -2.67 3.86 -14.37
CA ALA A 93 -3.98 4.27 -14.87
C ALA A 93 -4.90 3.11 -15.25
N ILE A 94 -4.37 1.90 -15.40
CA ILE A 94 -5.17 0.71 -15.75
C ILE A 94 -5.70 0.02 -14.49
N LEU A 95 -5.02 0.18 -13.36
CA LEU A 95 -5.48 -0.32 -12.07
C LEU A 95 -6.29 0.78 -11.34
N PRO A 96 -7.50 0.48 -10.83
CA PRO A 96 -8.34 1.44 -10.11
C PRO A 96 -7.66 2.09 -8.89
N HIS A 97 -6.66 1.40 -8.35
CA HIS A 97 -5.73 1.90 -7.34
C HIS A 97 -4.33 1.51 -7.78
N GLY A 98 -3.57 2.49 -8.26
CA GLY A 98 -2.32 2.25 -8.97
C GLY A 98 -1.12 2.05 -8.05
N HIS A 99 -1.21 2.47 -6.79
CA HIS A 99 -0.09 2.44 -5.85
C HIS A 99 -0.56 2.47 -4.39
N SER A 100 0.29 2.02 -3.47
CA SER A 100 0.03 2.09 -2.02
C SER A 100 1.31 2.44 -1.26
N MET A 101 1.12 3.13 -0.14
CA MET A 101 2.16 3.64 0.74
C MET A 101 1.71 3.54 2.20
N ILE A 102 2.65 3.52 3.13
CA ILE A 102 2.37 3.63 4.57
C ILE A 102 2.97 4.92 5.09
N VAL A 103 2.26 5.59 5.99
CA VAL A 103 2.78 6.75 6.72
C VAL A 103 3.60 6.24 7.90
N LEU A 104 4.87 6.62 7.95
CA LEU A 104 5.74 6.34 9.09
C LEU A 104 5.66 7.49 10.10
N ASP A 105 5.83 8.72 9.62
CA ASP A 105 5.76 9.93 10.43
C ASP A 105 5.27 11.10 9.54
N PRO A 106 4.10 11.71 9.80
CA PRO A 106 3.59 12.80 8.97
C PRO A 106 4.42 14.10 9.06
N ASP A 107 5.23 14.26 10.10
CA ASP A 107 6.06 15.46 10.32
C ASP A 107 7.49 15.30 9.76
N ASP A 108 7.91 14.07 9.45
CA ASP A 108 9.20 13.77 8.82
C ASP A 108 9.19 14.17 7.32
N PRO A 109 10.18 14.95 6.84
CA PRO A 109 10.39 15.20 5.41
C PRO A 109 10.47 13.94 4.53
N GLU A 110 10.83 12.78 5.07
CA GLU A 110 10.80 11.48 4.38
C GLU A 110 9.85 10.48 5.05
N GLY A 111 8.72 11.00 5.54
CA GLY A 111 7.75 10.31 6.37
C GLY A 111 6.90 9.21 5.73
N LEU A 112 7.03 8.95 4.44
CA LEU A 112 6.23 7.96 3.72
C LEU A 112 7.07 6.78 3.25
N LEU A 113 6.63 5.56 3.56
CA LEU A 113 7.20 4.33 3.02
C LEU A 113 6.48 3.92 1.74
N GLU A 114 7.24 3.73 0.66
CA GLU A 114 6.73 3.13 -0.56
C GLU A 114 7.66 2.08 -1.15
N CYS A 115 7.13 1.28 -2.07
CA CYS A 115 7.92 0.36 -2.86
C CYS A 115 7.55 0.49 -4.34
N ARG A 116 8.49 0.90 -5.19
CA ARG A 116 8.34 1.00 -6.66
C ARG A 116 9.27 0.00 -7.35
N PHE A 117 9.26 -0.02 -8.68
CA PHE A 117 10.15 -0.90 -9.47
C PHE A 117 11.63 -0.87 -9.08
N ARG A 118 12.10 0.24 -8.50
CA ARG A 118 13.47 0.45 -8.02
C ARG A 118 13.69 0.07 -6.55
N GLY A 119 12.73 -0.61 -5.95
CA GLY A 119 12.77 -1.05 -4.56
C GLY A 119 12.03 -0.16 -3.59
N MET A 120 12.28 -0.45 -2.31
CA MET A 120 11.66 0.22 -1.19
C MET A 120 12.41 1.51 -0.85
N ARG A 121 11.70 2.60 -0.63
CA ARG A 121 12.30 3.88 -0.26
C ARG A 121 11.35 4.68 0.62
N ARG A 122 11.93 5.61 1.35
CA ARG A 122 11.21 6.71 1.96
C ARG A 122 11.05 7.84 0.95
N ILE A 123 9.94 8.56 1.03
CA ILE A 123 9.63 9.71 0.19
C ILE A 123 8.99 10.83 1.00
N SER A 124 9.04 12.05 0.45
CA SER A 124 8.35 13.18 1.05
C SER A 124 6.85 13.19 0.73
N PRO A 125 6.00 13.75 1.62
CA PRO A 125 4.58 13.95 1.34
C PRO A 125 4.31 14.77 0.07
N GLU A 126 5.21 15.66 -0.35
CA GLU A 126 5.10 16.43 -1.59
C GLU A 126 5.09 15.53 -2.84
N GLU A 127 5.72 14.36 -2.80
CA GLU A 127 5.65 13.38 -3.90
C GLU A 127 4.24 12.82 -4.12
N LEU A 128 3.33 12.93 -3.14
CA LEU A 128 1.91 12.61 -3.34
C LEU A 128 1.25 13.53 -4.38
N GLY A 129 1.83 14.70 -4.65
CA GLY A 129 1.45 15.61 -5.73
C GLY A 129 1.67 15.05 -7.13
N GLU A 130 2.43 13.95 -7.27
CA GLU A 130 2.57 13.24 -8.55
C GLU A 130 1.31 12.46 -8.94
N TYR A 131 0.43 12.13 -7.99
CA TYR A 131 -0.77 11.34 -8.21
C TYR A 131 -2.00 12.23 -8.44
N SER A 132 -3.09 11.65 -8.97
CA SER A 132 -4.31 12.44 -9.20
C SER A 132 -5.16 12.58 -7.95
N PHE A 133 -5.21 11.52 -7.14
CA PHE A 133 -5.90 11.50 -5.85
C PHE A 133 -5.17 10.54 -4.91
N ASN A 134 -5.17 10.88 -3.63
CA ASN A 134 -4.56 10.08 -2.58
C ASN A 134 -5.61 9.83 -1.50
N THR A 135 -6.13 8.61 -1.42
CA THR A 135 -7.12 8.26 -0.40
C THR A 135 -6.41 7.74 0.83
N VAL A 136 -6.74 8.31 1.98
CA VAL A 136 -6.17 7.94 3.28
C VAL A 136 -7.12 6.96 3.97
N TYR A 137 -6.55 5.84 4.43
CA TYR A 137 -7.24 4.81 5.18
C TYR A 137 -6.53 4.57 6.51
N ARG A 138 -7.30 4.37 7.58
CA ARG A 138 -6.81 4.14 8.93
C ARG A 138 -7.28 2.78 9.43
N LEU A 139 -6.41 2.06 10.13
CA LEU A 139 -6.82 0.83 10.81
C LEU A 139 -7.90 1.16 11.86
N ARG A 140 -9.00 0.42 11.84
CA ARG A 140 -10.08 0.55 12.83
C ARG A 140 -9.62 0.16 14.23
N ASP A 141 -8.72 -0.82 14.32
CA ASP A 141 -8.08 -1.25 15.56
C ASP A 141 -6.57 -1.21 15.39
N ALA A 142 -5.97 -0.12 15.85
CA ALA A 142 -4.52 0.10 15.80
C ALA A 142 -3.81 -0.34 17.10
N ARG A 143 -4.50 -0.95 18.07
CA ARG A 143 -3.89 -1.29 19.38
C ARG A 143 -2.73 -2.28 19.27
N HIS A 144 -2.73 -3.08 18.21
CA HIS A 144 -1.68 -4.07 17.93
C HIS A 144 -0.67 -3.59 16.88
N LEU A 145 -0.82 -2.36 16.39
CA LEU A 145 0.14 -1.77 15.46
C LEU A 145 1.30 -1.15 16.24
N ASP A 146 2.45 -1.80 16.16
CA ASP A 146 3.71 -1.30 16.71
C ASP A 146 4.43 -0.42 15.69
N LEU A 147 4.41 0.89 15.94
CA LEU A 147 5.03 1.90 15.09
C LEU A 147 6.57 1.83 15.10
N GLU A 148 7.20 1.37 16.18
CA GLU A 148 8.66 1.21 16.24
C GLU A 148 9.10 0.04 15.36
N ARG A 149 8.34 -1.07 15.38
CA ARG A 149 8.58 -2.20 14.48
C ARG A 149 8.30 -1.83 13.03
N LEU A 150 7.27 -1.02 12.76
CA LEU A 150 7.00 -0.50 11.42
C LEU A 150 8.18 0.34 10.90
N GLU A 151 8.73 1.20 11.75
CA GLU A 151 9.92 2.01 11.46
C GLU A 151 11.18 1.14 11.26
N GLN A 152 11.34 0.08 12.07
CA GLN A 152 12.41 -0.91 11.88
C GLN A 152 12.28 -1.64 10.54
N PHE A 153 11.06 -2.03 10.14
CA PHE A 153 10.80 -2.64 8.85
C PHE A 153 11.22 -1.71 7.71
N ALA A 154 10.84 -0.43 7.78
CA ALA A 154 11.21 0.58 6.79
C ALA A 154 12.73 0.72 6.66
N ARG A 155 13.44 0.87 7.79
CA ARG A 155 14.91 1.00 7.80
C ARG A 155 15.62 -0.21 7.18
N VAL A 156 15.20 -1.43 7.55
CA VAL A 156 15.81 -2.66 7.03
C VAL A 156 15.44 -2.86 5.55
N GLY A 157 14.18 -2.64 5.21
CA GLY A 157 13.65 -2.81 3.86
C GLY A 157 14.27 -1.84 2.86
N CYS A 158 14.43 -0.57 3.20
CA CYS A 158 15.10 0.42 2.32
C CYS A 158 16.57 0.08 2.06
N GLY A 159 17.27 -0.56 3.00
CA GLY A 159 18.66 -0.98 2.81
C GLY A 159 18.84 -2.29 2.03
N ARG A 160 17.77 -3.08 1.84
CA ARG A 160 17.85 -4.47 1.33
C ARG A 160 16.96 -4.76 0.13
N CYS A 161 15.81 -4.10 0.05
CA CYS A 161 14.82 -4.35 -0.99
C CYS A 161 15.21 -3.60 -2.26
N GLY A 162 15.81 -4.34 -3.20
CA GLY A 162 16.15 -3.85 -4.53
C GLY A 162 14.95 -3.88 -5.48
N ASP A 163 15.23 -4.00 -6.78
CA ASP A 163 14.22 -3.97 -7.83
C ASP A 163 13.09 -5.00 -7.63
N TYR A 164 11.90 -4.67 -8.16
CA TYR A 164 10.75 -5.59 -8.16
C TYR A 164 11.13 -6.96 -8.73
N SER A 165 10.79 -8.01 -7.99
CA SER A 165 10.89 -9.36 -8.53
C SER A 165 9.80 -9.58 -9.58
N PHE A 166 10.22 -9.96 -10.79
CA PHE A 166 9.33 -10.37 -11.87
C PHE A 166 8.34 -11.48 -11.43
N ARG A 167 8.71 -12.30 -10.43
CA ARG A 167 7.83 -13.34 -9.87
C ARG A 167 6.66 -12.75 -9.07
N SER A 168 6.89 -11.69 -8.31
CA SER A 168 5.82 -11.00 -7.57
C SER A 168 4.81 -10.35 -8.51
N TRP A 169 5.26 -9.92 -9.70
CA TRP A 169 4.39 -9.45 -10.78
C TRP A 169 3.50 -10.52 -11.38
N LEU A 170 3.94 -11.78 -11.37
CA LEU A 170 3.16 -12.93 -11.83
C LEU A 170 2.27 -13.52 -10.72
N GLY A 171 2.19 -12.87 -9.55
CA GLY A 171 1.38 -13.31 -8.42
C GLY A 171 2.03 -14.38 -7.55
N PHE A 172 3.31 -14.71 -7.80
CA PHE A 172 4.12 -15.48 -6.86
C PHE A 172 4.67 -14.51 -5.82
N ASN A 173 3.82 -14.15 -4.86
CA ASN A 173 4.27 -13.39 -3.71
C ASN A 173 5.14 -14.32 -2.85
N GLY A 174 6.27 -13.81 -2.36
CA GLY A 174 7.00 -14.51 -1.30
C GLY A 174 6.18 -14.51 -0.01
N ASP A 175 6.79 -15.00 1.08
CA ASP A 175 6.16 -14.91 2.39
C ASP A 175 5.91 -13.44 2.79
N LEU A 176 4.65 -13.11 3.06
CA LEU A 176 4.20 -11.78 3.48
C LEU A 176 4.06 -11.69 5.00
N SER A 177 4.65 -12.66 5.72
CA SER A 177 4.55 -12.81 7.17
C SER A 177 5.92 -12.70 7.88
N PRO A 178 6.77 -11.70 7.58
CA PRO A 178 8.07 -11.60 8.25
C PRO A 178 7.88 -11.25 9.73
N SER A 179 8.50 -12.01 10.61
CA SER A 179 8.51 -11.78 12.06
C SER A 179 9.83 -11.16 12.55
N GLN A 180 10.91 -11.37 11.79
CA GLN A 180 12.28 -10.92 12.11
C GLN A 180 12.92 -10.12 10.96
N PRO A 181 13.87 -9.20 11.24
CA PRO A 181 14.53 -8.39 10.20
C PRO A 181 15.12 -9.20 9.04
N LYS A 182 15.63 -10.39 9.34
CA LYS A 182 16.24 -11.29 8.35
C LYS A 182 15.23 -11.89 7.36
N GLU A 183 13.95 -11.93 7.72
CA GLU A 183 12.84 -12.49 6.93
C GLU A 183 12.25 -11.46 5.97
N ILE A 184 12.55 -10.16 6.14
CA ILE A 184 12.17 -9.12 5.19
C ILE A 184 12.78 -9.45 3.83
N LEU A 185 11.91 -9.62 2.83
CA LEU A 185 12.27 -10.09 1.50
C LEU A 185 13.11 -9.03 0.75
N PRO A 186 14.01 -9.45 -0.15
CA PRO A 186 14.79 -8.54 -0.98
C PRO A 186 13.97 -7.88 -2.10
N SER A 187 12.68 -8.23 -2.22
CA SER A 187 11.80 -7.71 -3.26
C SER A 187 10.34 -7.74 -2.82
N TYR A 188 9.64 -6.62 -2.98
CA TYR A 188 8.20 -6.51 -2.81
C TYR A 188 7.58 -5.77 -3.99
N THR A 189 6.26 -5.83 -4.12
CA THR A 189 5.46 -4.84 -4.84
C THR A 189 4.96 -3.80 -3.85
N CYS A 190 4.36 -2.68 -4.30
CA CYS A 190 3.76 -1.70 -3.39
C CYS A 190 2.79 -2.36 -2.40
N SER A 191 1.83 -3.15 -2.88
CA SER A 191 0.83 -3.75 -1.98
C SER A 191 1.40 -4.87 -1.10
N THR A 192 2.31 -5.69 -1.62
CA THR A 192 2.88 -6.79 -0.82
C THR A 192 3.86 -6.27 0.23
N MET A 193 4.54 -5.15 -0.03
CA MET A 193 5.34 -4.44 0.98
C MET A 193 4.43 -4.00 2.12
N VAL A 194 3.29 -3.38 1.80
CA VAL A 194 2.34 -2.91 2.82
C VAL A 194 1.84 -4.06 3.70
N ALA A 195 1.42 -5.18 3.10
CA ALA A 195 0.98 -6.35 3.85
C ALA A 195 2.07 -6.91 4.79
N ALA A 196 3.31 -7.02 4.28
CA ALA A 196 4.45 -7.50 5.07
C ALA A 196 4.84 -6.53 6.20
N ALA A 197 4.78 -5.22 5.94
CA ALA A 197 5.08 -4.18 6.92
C ALA A 197 4.08 -4.20 8.07
N TYR A 198 2.77 -4.26 7.78
CA TYR A 198 1.75 -4.39 8.82
C TYR A 198 1.91 -5.68 9.62
N HIS A 199 2.16 -6.82 8.96
CA HIS A 199 2.36 -8.09 9.66
C HIS A 199 3.56 -8.02 10.60
N TYR A 200 4.68 -7.48 10.11
CA TYR A 200 5.89 -7.27 10.91
C TYR A 200 5.62 -6.38 12.13
N ALA A 201 4.78 -5.36 11.96
CA ALA A 201 4.36 -4.41 12.99
C ALA A 201 3.18 -4.92 13.86
N GLY A 202 2.82 -6.20 13.81
CA GLY A 202 1.85 -6.78 14.73
C GLY A 202 0.42 -6.91 14.21
N VAL A 203 0.12 -6.47 12.98
CA VAL A 203 -1.21 -6.54 12.37
C VAL A 203 -1.18 -7.36 11.08
N THR A 204 -1.81 -8.53 11.09
CA THR A 204 -1.86 -9.37 9.89
C THR A 204 -3.11 -9.05 9.08
N LEU A 205 -2.94 -8.73 7.80
CA LEU A 205 -4.03 -8.60 6.84
C LEU A 205 -4.29 -9.95 6.17
N ASP A 206 -5.55 -10.39 6.05
CA ASP A 206 -5.93 -11.66 5.39
C ASP A 206 -5.33 -11.84 3.97
N VAL A 207 -5.04 -10.75 3.28
CA VAL A 207 -4.39 -10.78 1.96
C VAL A 207 -2.99 -11.39 1.98
N ALA A 208 -2.31 -11.40 3.14
CA ALA A 208 -1.01 -12.03 3.33
C ALA A 208 -1.04 -13.54 3.04
N HIS A 209 -2.21 -14.19 3.22
CA HIS A 209 -2.38 -15.63 3.06
C HIS A 209 -2.89 -16.04 1.67
N ARG A 210 -3.03 -15.10 0.72
CA ARG A 210 -3.59 -15.38 -0.61
C ARG A 210 -2.49 -15.69 -1.63
N ASN A 211 -2.61 -16.81 -2.34
CA ASN A 211 -1.72 -17.18 -3.45
C ASN A 211 -2.16 -16.54 -4.78
N ARG A 212 -2.24 -15.21 -4.83
CA ARG A 212 -2.56 -14.41 -6.03
C ARG A 212 -1.93 -13.02 -5.95
N VAL A 213 -1.89 -12.28 -7.06
CA VAL A 213 -1.48 -10.87 -7.07
C VAL A 213 -2.26 -10.06 -6.02
N VAL A 214 -1.56 -9.36 -5.14
CA VAL A 214 -2.15 -8.46 -4.14
C VAL A 214 -2.19 -7.04 -4.71
N THR A 215 -3.39 -6.50 -4.88
CA THR A 215 -3.59 -5.13 -5.35
C THR A 215 -3.80 -4.16 -4.18
N PRO A 216 -3.64 -2.85 -4.35
CA PRO A 216 -3.94 -1.90 -3.28
C PRO A 216 -5.40 -1.96 -2.81
N LEU A 217 -6.33 -2.32 -3.71
CA LEU A 217 -7.73 -2.53 -3.37
C LEU A 217 -7.95 -3.77 -2.50
N ASP A 218 -7.12 -4.82 -2.68
CA ASP A 218 -7.16 -5.98 -1.81
C ASP A 218 -6.80 -5.60 -0.37
N LEU A 219 -5.83 -4.70 -0.17
CA LEU A 219 -5.44 -4.21 1.17
C LEU A 219 -6.61 -3.53 1.88
N VAL A 220 -7.25 -2.57 1.21
CA VAL A 220 -8.38 -1.80 1.77
C VAL A 220 -9.56 -2.69 2.14
N ARG A 221 -9.79 -3.76 1.36
CA ARG A 221 -10.88 -4.72 1.58
C ARG A 221 -10.51 -5.87 2.52
N SER A 222 -9.27 -5.92 2.98
CA SER A 222 -8.81 -7.00 3.86
C SER A 222 -9.40 -6.81 5.25
N SER A 223 -9.82 -7.90 5.89
CA SER A 223 -9.90 -7.95 7.34
C SER A 223 -8.48 -8.01 7.94
N SER A 224 -8.39 -7.77 9.25
CA SER A 224 -7.14 -7.85 9.99
C SER A 224 -7.33 -8.63 11.28
N HIS A 225 -6.25 -9.28 11.73
CA HIS A 225 -6.16 -9.90 13.05
C HIS A 225 -4.80 -9.60 13.69
N PRO A 226 -4.72 -9.63 15.03
CA PRO A 226 -3.43 -9.50 15.72
C PRO A 226 -2.44 -10.58 15.26
N ASN A 227 -1.16 -10.24 15.24
CA ASN A 227 -0.08 -11.21 15.03
C ASN A 227 0.40 -11.77 16.37
N GLU A 228 -0.03 -12.99 16.73
CA GLU A 228 0.30 -13.64 17.99
C GLU A 228 1.81 -13.84 18.19
N VAL A 229 2.58 -14.03 17.11
CA VAL A 229 4.05 -14.23 17.17
C VAL A 229 4.79 -12.95 17.57
N ALA A 230 4.29 -11.78 17.16
CA ALA A 230 4.86 -10.50 17.56
C ALA A 230 4.64 -10.24 19.07
N ILE A 231 3.46 -10.60 19.58
CA ILE A 231 3.06 -10.43 20.98
C ILE A 231 3.92 -11.29 21.92
N GLU A 232 4.22 -12.53 21.54
CA GLU A 232 5.06 -13.43 22.35
C GLU A 232 6.54 -13.01 22.41
N THR A 233 7.05 -12.42 21.32
CA THR A 233 8.44 -11.97 21.26
C THR A 233 8.71 -10.81 22.22
N GLU A 234 7.74 -9.90 22.40
CA GLU A 234 7.81 -8.83 23.40
C GLU A 234 7.63 -9.35 24.84
N ALA A 235 6.70 -10.27 25.05
CA ALA A 235 6.50 -10.88 26.37
C ALA A 235 7.78 -11.60 26.86
N SER A 236 8.49 -12.26 25.93
CA SER A 236 9.75 -12.96 26.21
C SER A 236 10.93 -12.00 26.43
N SER A 237 11.00 -10.87 25.72
CA SER A 237 12.06 -9.87 25.92
C SER A 237 11.93 -9.13 27.25
N LEU A 238 10.70 -8.89 27.72
CA LEU A 238 10.41 -8.30 29.03
C LEU A 238 10.67 -9.26 30.20
N ALA A 239 10.44 -10.57 30.00
CA ALA A 239 10.76 -11.60 31.00
C ALA A 239 12.27 -11.87 31.15
N GLY A 240 13.08 -11.40 30.19
CA GLY A 240 14.53 -11.62 30.14
C GLY A 240 15.40 -10.49 30.69
N ALA A 241 14.84 -9.43 31.28
CA ALA A 241 15.63 -8.36 31.90
C ALA A 241 16.03 -8.77 33.34
N PRO A 242 17.29 -9.19 33.60
CA PRO A 242 17.72 -9.46 34.96
C PRO A 242 17.72 -8.16 35.75
N ASP A 243 17.05 -8.21 36.89
CA ASP A 243 17.00 -7.20 37.94
C ASP A 243 18.42 -6.77 38.35
N ARG A 244 18.94 -5.72 37.69
CA ARG A 244 20.23 -5.10 37.98
C ARG A 244 20.04 -3.89 38.90
N LEU A 245 19.30 -4.02 39.98
CA LEU A 245 19.26 -3.03 41.06
C LEU A 245 19.18 -3.71 42.43
N ALA A 246 20.25 -4.41 42.81
CA ALA A 246 20.56 -4.69 44.21
C ALA A 246 22.04 -5.05 44.39
N ARG A 247 22.92 -4.04 44.38
CA ARG A 247 24.20 -4.04 45.10
C ARG A 247 24.54 -2.63 45.57
#